data_AF-A0A7C2Q7I9-F1
#
_entry.id   AF-A0A7C2Q7I9-F1
#
_cell.length_a   1.000
_cell.length_b   1.000
_cell.length_c   1.000
_cell.angle_alpha   90.00
_cell.angle_beta   90.00
_cell.angle_gamma   90.00
#
_symmetry.space_group_name_H-M   'P 1'
#
loop_
_entity.id
_entity.type
_entity.pdbx_description
1 polymer ?
#
loop_
_entity_poly.entity_id
_entity_poly.type
_entity_poly.pdbx_seq_one_letter_code
_entity_poly.pdbx_strand_id
1 'polypeptide(L)'
;MSSRARARRVEELAVLILNMAARDYFNGVGRVLVPDLEAEGFSYDEIVEALSKLRGEGYAVSVVGDVIKVYFEARGGGRAPSQ
;
A
#
# COMPACT_ATOMS: atom_id res chain seq x y z
N MET A 1 -19.35 7.43 -9.72
CA MET A 1 -18.08 8.20 -9.84
C MET A 1 -17.56 8.09 -11.26
N SER A 2 -17.02 9.17 -11.84
CA SER A 2 -16.30 9.09 -13.13
C SER A 2 -15.05 8.21 -12.99
N SER A 3 -14.69 7.44 -14.03
CA SER A 3 -13.56 6.51 -13.96
C SER A 3 -12.24 7.20 -13.58
N ARG A 4 -12.04 8.44 -14.02
CA ARG A 4 -10.86 9.27 -13.66
C ARG A 4 -10.81 9.63 -12.18
N ALA A 5 -11.96 9.88 -11.55
CA ALA A 5 -12.02 10.25 -10.15
C ALA A 5 -11.63 9.05 -9.26
N ARG A 6 -12.07 7.84 -9.63
CA ARG A 6 -11.65 6.61 -8.93
C ARG A 6 -10.17 6.34 -9.10
N ALA A 7 -9.64 6.44 -10.33
CA ALA A 7 -8.21 6.23 -10.58
C ALA A 7 -7.31 7.15 -9.74
N ARG A 8 -7.64 8.44 -9.68
CA ARG A 8 -6.94 9.40 -8.82
C ARG A 8 -7.02 9.04 -7.35
N ARG A 9 -8.19 8.60 -6.88
CA ARG A 9 -8.39 8.20 -5.48
C ARG A 9 -7.55 6.98 -5.10
N VAL A 10 -7.43 6.01 -6.02
CA VAL A 10 -6.56 4.83 -5.86
C VAL A 10 -5.07 5.22 -5.82
N GLU A 11 -4.67 6.20 -6.62
CA GLU A 11 -3.31 6.77 -6.57
C GLU A 11 -3.00 7.43 -5.22
N GLU A 12 -3.92 8.27 -4.73
CA GLU A 12 -3.80 8.92 -3.44
C GLU A 12 -3.73 7.89 -2.30
N LEU A 13 -4.54 6.82 -2.37
CA LEU A 13 -4.51 5.71 -1.41
C LEU A 13 -3.19 4.94 -1.43
N ALA A 14 -2.64 4.66 -2.61
CA ALA A 14 -1.36 3.97 -2.74
C ALA A 14 -0.22 4.76 -2.06
N VAL A 15 -0.19 6.09 -2.28
CA VAL A 15 0.76 6.99 -1.62
C VAL A 15 0.54 7.03 -0.11
N LEU A 16 -0.72 7.08 0.34
CA LEU A 16 -1.07 7.06 1.75
C LEU A 16 -0.57 5.78 2.43
N ILE A 17 -0.80 4.62 1.82
CA ILE A 17 -0.34 3.31 2.33
C ILE A 17 1.18 3.32 2.52
N LEU A 18 1.95 3.80 1.53
CA LEU A 18 3.41 3.88 1.65
C LEU A 18 3.84 4.82 2.79
N ASN A 19 3.19 5.98 2.91
CA ASN A 19 3.49 6.95 3.98
C ASN A 19 3.17 6.39 5.37
N MET A 20 2.04 5.71 5.54
CA MET A 20 1.67 5.06 6.81
C MET A 20 2.64 3.91 7.13
N ALA A 21 2.95 3.08 6.15
CA ALA A 21 3.88 1.97 6.29
C ALA A 21 5.29 2.45 6.67
N ALA A 22 5.75 3.57 6.11
CA ALA A 22 7.04 4.16 6.45
C ALA A 22 7.09 4.73 7.88
N ARG A 23 5.94 5.13 8.44
CA ARG A 23 5.84 5.59 9.84
C ARG A 23 5.89 4.43 10.83
N ASP A 24 5.23 3.32 10.53
CA ASP A 24 5.29 2.07 11.30
C ASP A 24 6.24 1.06 10.63
N TYR A 25 7.51 1.43 10.56
CA TYR A 25 8.57 0.65 9.91
C TYR A 25 9.47 -0.07 10.94
N PHE A 26 9.63 -1.38 10.77
CA PHE A 26 10.54 -2.19 11.58
C PHE A 26 11.15 -3.35 10.77
N ASN A 27 12.48 -3.46 10.77
CA ASN A 27 13.24 -4.53 10.10
C ASN A 27 12.85 -4.74 8.62
N GLY A 28 12.90 -3.70 7.78
CA GLY A 28 12.57 -3.86 6.36
C GLY A 28 11.08 -3.84 6.03
N VAL A 29 10.21 -3.85 7.05
CA VAL A 29 8.76 -4.03 6.88
C VAL A 29 8.00 -2.87 7.50
N GLY A 30 7.27 -2.14 6.66
CA GLY A 30 6.25 -1.21 7.07
C GLY A 30 4.89 -1.89 7.25
N ARG A 31 4.08 -1.39 8.18
CA ARG A 31 2.76 -1.95 8.49
C ARG A 31 1.68 -0.89 8.40
N VAL A 32 0.52 -1.30 7.93
CA VAL A 32 -0.70 -0.48 7.86
C VAL A 32 -1.87 -1.34 8.26
N LEU A 33 -2.75 -0.83 9.12
CA LEU A 33 -3.98 -1.53 9.48
C LEU A 33 -5.08 -1.16 8.48
N VAL A 34 -5.80 -2.16 7.98
CA VAL A 34 -6.96 -1.97 7.11
C VAL A 34 -8.03 -1.09 7.77
N PRO A 35 -8.38 -1.28 9.08
CA PRO A 35 -9.31 -0.40 9.77
C PRO A 35 -8.93 1.09 9.76
N ASP A 36 -7.63 1.41 9.76
CA ASP A 36 -7.20 2.82 9.69
C ASP A 36 -7.52 3.42 8.32
N LEU A 37 -7.36 2.65 7.24
CA LEU A 37 -7.72 3.07 5.88
C LEU A 37 -9.25 3.17 5.71
N GLU A 38 -10.00 2.26 6.32
CA GLU A 38 -11.46 2.32 6.33
C GLU A 38 -11.98 3.54 7.11
N ALA A 39 -11.32 3.89 8.23
CA ALA A 39 -11.62 5.10 9.00
C ALA A 39 -11.34 6.40 8.22
N GLU A 40 -10.34 6.39 7.33
CA GLU A 40 -10.09 7.47 6.35
C GLU A 40 -11.10 7.48 5.19
N GLY A 41 -12.03 6.53 5.16
CA GLY A 41 -13.15 6.47 4.21
C GLY A 41 -12.86 5.72 2.92
N PHE A 42 -11.79 4.93 2.87
CA PHE A 42 -11.51 4.05 1.73
C PHE A 42 -12.27 2.73 1.87
N SER A 43 -12.85 2.29 0.76
CA SER A 43 -13.48 0.97 0.69
C SER A 43 -12.44 -0.13 0.52
N TYR A 44 -12.79 -1.36 0.91
CA TYR A 44 -11.93 -2.52 0.71
C TYR A 44 -11.53 -2.72 -0.76
N ASP A 45 -12.43 -2.50 -1.71
CA ASP A 45 -12.13 -2.60 -3.15
C ASP A 45 -11.05 -1.60 -3.58
N GLU A 46 -11.10 -0.37 -3.08
CA GLU A 46 -10.09 0.66 -3.37
C GLU A 46 -8.74 0.28 -2.76
N ILE A 47 -8.74 -0.30 -1.56
CA ILE A 47 -7.54 -0.82 -0.92
C ILE A 47 -6.93 -1.92 -1.81
N VAL A 48 -7.72 -2.89 -2.25
CA VAL A 48 -7.23 -3.98 -3.12
C VAL A 48 -6.68 -3.44 -4.45
N GLU A 49 -7.35 -2.45 -5.06
CA GLU A 49 -6.87 -1.76 -6.27
C GLU A 49 -5.52 -1.06 -6.02
N ALA A 50 -5.40 -0.32 -4.92
CA ALA A 50 -4.16 0.36 -4.55
C ALA A 50 -3.01 -0.62 -4.29
N LEU A 51 -3.26 -1.73 -3.59
CA LEU A 51 -2.25 -2.77 -3.36
C LEU A 51 -1.82 -3.45 -4.67
N SER A 52 -2.74 -3.60 -5.62
CA SER A 52 -2.41 -4.14 -6.95
C SER A 52 -1.55 -3.18 -7.76
N LYS A 53 -1.83 -1.87 -7.67
CA LYS A 53 -1.00 -0.82 -8.26
C LYS A 53 0.42 -0.84 -7.66
N LEU A 54 0.56 -0.85 -6.34
CA LEU A 54 1.85 -0.92 -5.65
C LEU A 54 2.67 -2.15 -6.09
N ARG A 55 2.02 -3.31 -6.24
CA ARG A 55 2.66 -4.52 -6.79
C ARG A 55 3.15 -4.32 -8.22
N GLY A 56 2.36 -3.66 -9.06
CA GLY A 56 2.74 -3.29 -10.43
C GLY A 56 3.93 -2.33 -10.49
N GLU A 57 4.11 -1.49 -9.47
CA GLU A 57 5.25 -0.56 -9.30
C GLU A 57 6.50 -1.23 -8.71
N GLY A 58 6.41 -2.52 -8.36
CA GLY A 58 7.54 -3.31 -7.86
C GLY A 58 7.64 -3.42 -6.34
N TYR A 59 6.69 -2.85 -5.59
CA TYR A 59 6.64 -3.07 -4.15
C TYR A 59 6.21 -4.50 -3.82
N ALA A 60 6.92 -5.13 -2.88
CA ALA A 60 6.43 -6.36 -2.29
C ALA A 60 5.42 -6.01 -1.18
N VAL A 61 4.20 -6.54 -1.31
CA VAL A 61 3.10 -6.26 -0.37
C VAL A 61 2.34 -7.54 -0.04
N SER A 62 2.07 -7.78 1.25
CA SER A 62 1.30 -8.94 1.73
C SER A 62 0.25 -8.52 2.75
N VAL A 63 -0.93 -9.13 2.72
CA VAL A 63 -1.99 -8.89 3.70
C VAL A 63 -2.10 -10.11 4.61
N VAL A 64 -2.10 -9.90 5.93
CA VAL A 64 -2.25 -10.95 6.95
C VAL A 64 -3.29 -10.49 7.96
N GLY A 65 -4.48 -11.09 7.90
CA GLY A 65 -5.65 -10.55 8.61
C GLY A 65 -5.90 -9.11 8.15
N ASP A 66 -6.00 -8.19 9.11
CA ASP A 66 -6.24 -6.77 8.85
C ASP A 66 -4.94 -5.94 8.75
N VAL A 67 -3.78 -6.60 8.61
CA VAL A 67 -2.48 -5.94 8.52
C VAL A 67 -1.93 -6.05 7.11
N ILE A 68 -1.75 -4.91 6.45
CA ILE A 68 -0.99 -4.76 5.22
C ILE A 68 0.48 -4.60 5.60
N LYS A 69 1.33 -5.47 5.07
CA LYS A 69 2.80 -5.39 5.20
C LYS A 69 3.39 -4.94 3.88
N VAL A 70 4.16 -3.87 3.93
CA VAL A 70 4.94 -3.33 2.80
C VAL A 70 6.41 -3.60 3.07
N TYR A 71 7.08 -4.30 2.17
CA TYR A 71 8.52 -4.59 2.31
C TYR A 71 9.29 -3.55 1.52
N PHE A 72 10.01 -2.67 2.22
CA PHE A 72 10.84 -1.62 1.59
C PHE A 72 12.25 -2.11 1.27
N GLU A 73 12.72 -3.12 2.02
CA GLU A 73 13.97 -3.80 1.71
C GLU A 73 13.69 -5.03 0.85
N ALA A 74 14.56 -5.23 -0.14
CA ALA A 74 14.56 -6.43 -0.95
C ALA A 74 14.69 -7.65 -0.04
N ARG A 75 13.63 -8.44 0.13
CA ARG A 75 13.80 -9.86 0.48
C ARG A 75 14.61 -10.47 -0.66
N GLY A 76 15.93 -10.58 -0.46
CA GLY A 76 16.92 -11.11 -1.40
C GLY A 76 16.41 -11.36 -2.82
N GLY A 77 16.47 -10.35 -3.70
CA GLY A 77 16.34 -10.54 -5.15
C GLY A 77 15.42 -9.57 -5.91
N GLY A 78 14.55 -8.81 -5.25
CA GLY A 78 13.73 -7.80 -5.91
C GLY A 78 14.30 -6.40 -5.72
N ARG A 79 14.81 -5.75 -6.78
CA ARG A 79 15.26 -4.35 -6.75
C ARG A 79 14.20 -3.47 -6.07
N ALA A 80 14.56 -2.78 -4.99
CA ALA A 80 13.79 -1.64 -4.54
C ALA A 80 13.76 -0.58 -5.66
N PRO A 81 12.63 0.08 -5.95
CA PRO A 81 12.61 1.17 -6.90
C PRO A 81 13.56 2.27 -6.43
N SER A 82 14.46 2.68 -7.31
CA SER A 82 15.37 3.80 -7.10
C SER A 82 14.56 5.08 -6.93
N GLN A 83 14.84 5.82 -5.84
CA GLN A 83 14.33 7.16 -5.60
C GLN A 83 14.65 8.12 -6.75
#